data_AF-A0AAD3DRN5-F1
#
_entry.id   AF-A0AAD3DRN5-F1
#
_cell.length_a   1.000
_cell.length_b   1.000
_cell.length_c   1.000
_cell.angle_alpha   90.00
_cell.angle_beta   90.00
_cell.angle_gamma   90.00
#
_symmetry.space_group_name_H-M   'P 1'
#
loop_
_entity.id
_entity.type
_entity.pdbx_description
1 polymer ?
#
loop_
_entity_poly.entity_id
_entity_poly.type
_entity_poly.pdbx_seq_one_letter_code
_entity_poly.pdbx_strand_id
1 'polypeptide(L)'
;MPACDCTCHDSDARAPKRGHLSQAVEQREAARRIAEAAKAEISRYFQDQKKFDVIATNSLKDDFKRKGREFKERDAEAKMLETLYQNERQKTLNAIRADEEEKIAVAMARKQQDKERQDKEIQRLREQSEELRSLAEKIRVARVNKERADQLVEKKVLSEQQQEYDRAINLYVNQAAREAEVQEAENQAKRREANVRARLMLEDQMAERQDLARLAEQEAARERTMIDEVVRRIMEEDAAELALKRQRQQETKDFIEVFLAQQDELRRKKLEAAATEDRKIAEYWQAVRDREREEAERQAMRKEIADRMYEKVKKEMEAEMARREEEEALINMLRQEEVEAKHRAEDEERKRKAEEARAEMMRANQYQMKLKEEREAAFRAEEEEFRQRMLAKFAEDERLEQMNAQKRRMRMAEHAREVQRLIDEKRRAFEEAKAREEAEEVAKRAEEARLQNLVEEERKKLLREAAVLKDYLPRGVMRDQGDVDFIAQVLEEMRLNRAKQQGRA
;
A
#
# COMPACT_ATOMS: atom_id res chain seq x y z
N MET A 1 58.46 6.65 109.11
CA MET A 1 57.47 6.26 110.13
C MET A 1 57.93 4.92 110.71
N PRO A 2 58.10 4.78 112.03
CA PRO A 2 59.07 5.52 112.85
C PRO A 2 59.83 4.58 113.84
N ALA A 3 60.49 5.17 114.84
CA ALA A 3 61.14 4.57 116.02
C ALA A 3 62.62 4.16 115.79
N CYS A 4 63.62 4.92 116.27
CA CYS A 4 63.94 5.28 117.67
C CYS A 4 63.96 4.02 118.54
N ASP A 5 65.10 3.60 119.07
CA ASP A 5 65.54 3.86 120.45
C ASP A 5 66.58 2.75 120.70
N CYS A 6 67.61 2.85 121.52
CA CYS A 6 68.04 3.81 122.50
C CYS A 6 69.44 3.33 122.93
N THR A 7 70.28 4.27 123.36
CA THR A 7 71.21 4.17 124.52
C THR A 7 72.29 3.07 124.52
N CYS A 8 73.53 3.26 124.98
CA CYS A 8 74.02 4.12 126.07
C CYS A 8 75.56 4.15 126.10
N HIS A 9 76.06 5.30 126.54
CA HIS A 9 77.20 5.57 127.41
C HIS A 9 78.62 5.08 127.08
N ASP A 10 79.45 6.07 126.76
CA ASP A 10 80.54 6.55 127.63
C ASP A 10 81.10 5.55 128.65
N SER A 11 82.39 5.26 128.53
CA SER A 11 83.35 5.93 129.41
C SER A 11 84.78 5.62 128.99
N ASP A 12 85.48 6.71 128.70
CA ASP A 12 86.85 6.99 129.07
C ASP A 12 87.96 5.98 128.79
N ALA A 13 88.78 6.43 127.84
CA ALA A 13 90.22 6.58 128.02
C ALA A 13 91.04 5.30 128.13
N ARG A 14 91.58 4.88 126.98
CA ARG A 14 93.03 4.71 126.70
C ARG A 14 93.15 3.84 125.46
N ALA A 15 93.67 4.39 124.36
CA ALA A 15 93.85 3.65 123.11
C ALA A 15 94.82 2.46 123.29
N PRO A 16 94.55 1.28 122.69
CA PRO A 16 95.62 0.61 121.94
C PRO A 16 95.21 -0.29 120.73
N LYS A 17 96.00 -0.14 119.65
CA LYS A 17 96.54 -1.10 118.64
C LYS A 17 95.60 -2.04 117.83
N ARG A 18 95.40 -1.73 116.53
CA ARG A 18 94.49 -2.32 115.50
C ARG A 18 95.10 -3.31 114.45
N GLY A 19 96.21 -4.00 114.72
CA GLY A 19 97.01 -4.65 113.66
C GLY A 19 96.54 -5.99 113.03
N HIS A 20 95.74 -6.84 113.70
CA HIS A 20 95.74 -8.28 113.34
C HIS A 20 94.58 -8.81 112.45
N LEU A 21 93.49 -8.07 112.25
CA LEU A 21 92.34 -8.56 111.46
C LEU A 21 92.48 -8.36 109.94
N SER A 22 93.23 -7.35 109.48
CA SER A 22 93.38 -7.09 108.04
C SER A 22 94.22 -8.16 107.34
N GLN A 23 95.25 -8.70 108.00
CA GLN A 23 96.15 -9.70 107.41
C GLN A 23 95.44 -10.99 107.00
N ALA A 24 94.45 -11.47 107.76
CA ALA A 24 93.76 -12.72 107.44
C ALA A 24 92.82 -12.59 106.22
N VAL A 25 92.21 -11.42 106.02
CA VAL A 25 91.34 -11.15 104.87
C VAL A 25 92.18 -11.03 103.60
N GLU A 26 93.32 -10.35 103.66
CA GLU A 26 94.24 -10.24 102.54
C GLU A 26 94.76 -11.61 102.09
N GLN A 27 95.09 -12.52 103.01
CA GLN A 27 95.53 -13.87 102.66
C GLN A 27 94.45 -14.70 101.94
N ARG A 28 93.17 -14.55 102.34
CA ARG A 28 92.05 -15.25 101.68
C ARG A 28 91.77 -14.69 100.29
N GLU A 29 91.82 -13.36 100.12
CA GLU A 29 91.71 -12.75 98.80
C GLU A 29 92.87 -13.15 97.90
N ALA A 30 94.10 -13.18 98.41
CA ALA A 30 95.27 -13.63 97.66
C ALA A 30 95.09 -15.09 97.18
N ALA A 31 94.62 -16.00 98.04
CA ALA A 31 94.33 -17.38 97.66
C ALA A 31 93.22 -17.49 96.60
N ARG A 32 92.15 -16.67 96.68
CA ARG A 32 91.10 -16.63 95.65
C ARG A 32 91.63 -16.13 94.31
N ARG A 33 92.42 -15.06 94.30
CA ARG A 33 93.02 -14.52 93.07
C ARG A 33 93.93 -15.56 92.39
N ILE A 34 94.71 -16.32 93.17
CA ILE A 34 95.55 -17.40 92.64
C ILE A 34 94.68 -18.53 92.05
N ALA A 35 93.63 -18.96 92.75
CA ALA A 35 92.75 -20.02 92.25
C ALA A 35 91.93 -19.59 91.00
N GLU A 36 91.48 -18.34 90.94
CA GLU A 36 90.80 -17.77 89.78
C GLU A 36 91.74 -17.64 88.58
N ALA A 37 93.00 -17.23 88.79
CA ALA A 37 94.00 -17.20 87.74
C ALA A 37 94.24 -18.59 87.12
N ALA A 38 94.38 -19.62 87.96
CA ALA A 38 94.55 -21.00 87.48
C ALA A 38 93.30 -21.50 86.72
N LYS A 39 92.09 -21.22 87.21
CA LYS A 39 90.84 -21.57 86.50
C LYS A 39 90.69 -20.80 85.18
N ALA A 40 91.07 -19.53 85.14
CA ALA A 40 91.05 -18.71 83.93
C ALA A 40 92.04 -19.23 82.89
N GLU A 41 93.22 -19.68 83.30
CA GLU A 41 94.20 -20.31 82.41
C GLU A 41 93.67 -21.61 81.80
N ILE A 42 93.14 -22.51 82.64
CA ILE A 42 92.51 -23.76 82.17
C ILE A 42 91.33 -23.46 81.23
N SER A 43 90.50 -22.46 81.57
CA SER A 43 89.38 -22.05 80.73
C SER A 43 89.84 -21.51 79.37
N ARG A 44 90.93 -20.73 79.33
CA ARG A 44 91.54 -20.24 78.08
C ARG A 44 92.04 -21.41 77.22
N TYR A 45 92.75 -22.36 77.84
CA TYR A 45 93.24 -23.55 77.14
C TYR A 45 92.09 -24.34 76.47
N PHE A 46 91.02 -24.64 77.20
CA PHE A 46 89.88 -25.36 76.62
C PHE A 46 89.08 -24.52 75.62
N GLN A 47 89.01 -23.20 75.79
CA GLN A 47 88.41 -22.31 74.79
C GLN A 47 89.20 -22.31 73.48
N ASP A 48 90.53 -22.30 73.55
CA ASP A 48 91.39 -22.36 72.37
C ASP A 48 91.32 -23.74 71.71
N GLN A 49 91.29 -24.83 72.48
CA GLN A 49 91.05 -26.17 71.94
C GLN A 49 89.71 -26.25 71.19
N LYS A 50 88.62 -25.69 71.77
CA LYS A 50 87.31 -25.63 71.11
C LYS A 50 87.35 -24.81 69.80
N LYS A 51 88.13 -23.74 69.73
CA LYS A 51 88.31 -22.97 68.48
C LYS A 51 89.02 -23.82 67.42
N PHE A 52 90.07 -24.55 67.79
CA PHE A 52 90.79 -25.42 66.86
C PHE A 52 89.92 -26.57 66.33
N ASP A 53 89.06 -27.16 67.17
CA ASP A 53 88.12 -28.20 66.73
C ASP A 53 87.09 -27.65 65.71
N VAL A 54 86.60 -26.42 65.92
CA VAL A 54 85.71 -25.76 64.95
C VAL A 54 86.45 -25.47 63.63
N ILE A 55 87.71 -25.05 63.69
CA ILE A 55 88.54 -24.83 62.50
C ILE A 55 88.76 -26.16 61.75
N ALA A 56 89.11 -27.25 62.45
CA ALA A 56 89.33 -28.55 61.83
C ALA A 56 88.07 -29.10 61.16
N THR A 57 86.91 -29.00 61.83
CA THR A 57 85.62 -29.44 61.26
C THR A 57 85.21 -28.59 60.04
N ASN A 58 85.51 -27.29 60.05
CA ASN A 58 85.27 -26.42 58.90
C ASN A 58 86.24 -26.71 57.74
N SER A 59 87.51 -27.02 58.02
CA SER A 59 88.50 -27.41 56.99
C SER A 59 88.01 -28.61 56.19
N LEU A 60 87.47 -29.64 56.84
CA LEU A 60 86.89 -30.80 56.16
C LEU A 60 85.70 -30.41 55.28
N LYS A 61 84.80 -29.54 55.77
CA LYS A 61 83.65 -29.05 54.99
C LYS A 61 84.09 -28.22 53.78
N ASP A 62 85.14 -27.43 53.91
CA ASP A 62 85.63 -26.59 52.83
C ASP A 62 86.31 -27.42 51.72
N ASP A 63 86.95 -28.54 52.07
CA ASP A 63 87.41 -29.52 51.07
C ASP A 63 86.26 -30.17 50.30
N PHE A 64 85.17 -30.55 50.98
CA PHE A 64 83.96 -31.05 50.30
C PHE A 64 83.33 -30.00 49.39
N LYS A 65 83.26 -28.73 49.83
CA LYS A 65 82.77 -27.63 48.99
C LYS A 65 83.67 -27.39 47.79
N ARG A 66 85.00 -27.49 47.95
CA ARG A 66 85.96 -27.31 46.86
C ARG A 66 85.75 -28.37 45.78
N LYS A 67 85.68 -29.65 46.16
CA LYS A 67 85.34 -30.76 45.24
C LYS A 67 83.98 -30.56 44.58
N GLY A 68 82.98 -30.07 45.34
CA GLY A 68 81.66 -29.77 44.80
C GLY A 68 81.65 -28.59 43.80
N ARG A 69 82.47 -27.57 44.00
CA ARG A 69 82.63 -26.45 43.05
C ARG A 69 83.33 -26.91 41.77
N GLU A 70 84.42 -27.65 41.91
CA GLU A 70 85.14 -28.23 40.76
C GLU A 70 84.23 -29.13 39.91
N PHE A 71 83.39 -29.96 40.55
CA PHE A 71 82.39 -30.75 39.84
C PHE A 71 81.35 -29.89 39.12
N LYS A 72 80.86 -28.81 39.74
CA LYS A 72 79.91 -27.88 39.12
C LYS A 72 80.51 -27.12 37.94
N GLU A 73 81.78 -26.73 38.03
CA GLU A 73 82.50 -26.06 36.94
C GLU A 73 82.66 -27.01 35.75
N ARG A 74 83.06 -28.26 35.98
CA ARG A 74 83.10 -29.30 34.93
C ARG A 74 81.74 -29.58 34.29
N ASP A 75 80.68 -29.66 35.09
CA ASP A 75 79.32 -29.86 34.58
C ASP A 75 78.81 -28.64 33.79
N ALA A 76 79.20 -27.43 34.19
CA ALA A 76 78.88 -26.20 33.45
C ALA A 76 79.62 -26.14 32.11
N GLU A 77 80.90 -26.51 32.08
CA GLU A 77 81.68 -26.63 30.84
C GLU A 77 81.08 -27.69 29.90
N ALA A 78 80.73 -28.86 30.43
CA ALA A 78 80.09 -29.94 29.66
C ALA A 78 78.74 -29.49 29.08
N LYS A 79 77.90 -28.80 29.86
CA LYS A 79 76.63 -28.23 29.39
C LYS A 79 76.84 -27.19 28.30
N MET A 80 77.83 -26.32 28.44
CA MET A 80 78.15 -25.33 27.42
C MET A 80 78.56 -26.00 26.10
N LEU A 81 79.44 -27.00 26.15
CA LEU A 81 79.84 -27.78 24.98
C LEU A 81 78.65 -28.52 24.35
N GLU A 82 77.80 -29.13 25.16
CA GLU A 82 76.59 -29.81 24.68
C GLU A 82 75.63 -28.83 23.99
N THR A 83 75.44 -27.62 24.53
CA THR A 83 74.59 -26.62 23.88
C THR A 83 75.17 -26.15 22.54
N LEU A 84 76.48 -25.97 22.44
CA LEU A 84 77.14 -25.62 21.18
C LEU A 84 76.96 -26.74 20.14
N TYR A 85 77.19 -27.99 20.56
CA TYR A 85 76.98 -29.16 19.70
C TYR A 85 75.52 -29.30 19.24
N GLN A 86 74.56 -29.12 20.14
CA GLN A 86 73.13 -29.15 19.79
C GLN A 86 72.75 -28.02 18.83
N ASN A 87 73.30 -26.82 19.02
CA ASN A 87 73.06 -25.69 18.12
C ASN A 87 73.64 -25.94 16.72
N GLU A 88 74.86 -26.47 16.62
CA GLU A 88 75.45 -26.85 15.33
C GLU A 88 74.66 -27.98 14.66
N ARG A 89 74.29 -29.02 15.42
CA ARG A 89 73.45 -30.10 14.93
C ARG A 89 72.08 -29.59 14.46
N GLN A 90 71.49 -28.62 15.16
CA GLN A 90 70.22 -28.05 14.75
C GLN A 90 70.36 -27.22 13.47
N LYS A 91 71.46 -26.47 13.32
CA LYS A 91 71.76 -25.73 12.08
C LYS A 91 71.92 -26.67 10.90
N THR A 92 72.65 -27.78 11.06
CA THR A 92 72.83 -28.76 9.98
C THR A 92 71.52 -29.46 9.62
N LEU A 93 70.71 -29.84 10.62
CA LEU A 93 69.38 -30.40 10.38
C LEU A 93 68.44 -29.41 9.66
N ASN A 94 68.48 -28.14 10.03
CA ASN A 94 67.68 -27.10 9.36
C ASN A 94 68.15 -26.89 7.91
N ALA A 95 69.46 -26.92 7.65
CA ALA A 95 70.00 -26.82 6.30
C ALA A 95 69.55 -28.01 5.42
N ILE A 96 69.62 -29.24 5.95
CA ILE A 96 69.15 -30.44 5.25
C ILE A 96 67.65 -30.34 4.93
N ARG A 97 66.84 -29.87 5.89
CA ARG A 97 65.40 -29.66 5.68
C ARG A 97 65.13 -28.63 4.58
N ALA A 98 65.83 -27.52 4.57
CA ALA A 98 65.68 -26.49 3.54
C ALA A 98 66.02 -27.04 2.14
N ASP A 99 67.10 -27.82 2.01
CA ASP A 99 67.49 -28.46 0.76
C ASP A 99 66.45 -29.49 0.28
N GLU A 100 65.87 -30.26 1.20
CA GLU A 100 64.80 -31.23 0.89
C GLU A 100 63.51 -30.53 0.46
N GLU A 101 63.13 -29.45 1.15
CA GLU A 101 61.98 -28.61 0.80
C GLU A 101 62.13 -28.00 -0.60
N GLU A 102 63.31 -27.48 -0.94
CA GLU A 102 63.59 -26.94 -2.27
C GLU A 102 63.49 -28.03 -3.36
N LYS A 103 64.06 -29.22 -3.12
CA LYS A 103 63.93 -30.36 -4.04
C LYS A 103 62.48 -30.79 -4.24
N ILE A 104 61.69 -30.82 -3.17
CA ILE A 104 60.25 -31.14 -3.24
C ILE A 104 59.50 -30.06 -4.03
N ALA A 105 59.79 -28.78 -3.78
CA ALA A 105 59.16 -27.66 -4.49
C ALA A 105 59.44 -27.72 -6.00
N VAL A 106 60.69 -27.97 -6.39
CA VAL A 106 61.09 -28.14 -7.80
C VAL A 106 60.40 -29.36 -8.43
N ALA A 107 60.34 -30.50 -7.72
CA ALA A 107 59.68 -31.70 -8.22
C ALA A 107 58.16 -31.51 -8.40
N MET A 108 57.51 -30.79 -7.48
CA MET A 108 56.09 -30.45 -7.56
C MET A 108 55.81 -29.47 -8.70
N ALA A 109 56.63 -28.43 -8.85
CA ALA A 109 56.53 -27.47 -9.94
C ALA A 109 56.68 -28.17 -11.30
N ARG A 110 57.64 -29.09 -11.43
CA ARG A 110 57.84 -29.87 -12.65
C ARG A 110 56.61 -30.73 -12.99
N LYS A 111 56.07 -31.46 -12.00
CA LYS A 111 54.83 -32.25 -12.19
C LYS A 111 53.65 -31.38 -12.62
N GLN A 112 53.53 -30.18 -12.05
CA GLN A 112 52.47 -29.24 -12.40
C GLN A 112 52.64 -28.72 -13.83
N GLN A 113 53.86 -28.33 -14.20
CA GLN A 113 54.16 -27.90 -15.57
C GLN A 113 53.91 -29.00 -16.60
N ASP A 114 54.26 -30.25 -16.29
CA ASP A 114 53.99 -31.39 -17.18
C ASP A 114 52.48 -31.62 -17.36
N LYS A 115 51.66 -31.49 -16.31
CA LYS A 115 50.19 -31.54 -16.40
C LYS A 115 49.65 -30.40 -17.26
N GLU A 116 50.07 -29.17 -16.99
CA GLU A 116 49.64 -28.02 -17.77
C GLU A 116 50.04 -28.12 -19.25
N ARG A 117 51.23 -28.67 -19.53
CA ARG A 117 51.66 -28.97 -20.90
C ARG A 117 50.74 -29.99 -21.55
N GLN A 118 50.44 -31.09 -20.88
CA GLN A 118 49.51 -32.13 -21.38
C GLN A 118 48.11 -31.56 -21.61
N ASP A 119 47.57 -30.77 -20.69
CA ASP A 119 46.24 -30.17 -20.83
C ASP A 119 46.19 -29.19 -22.00
N LYS A 120 47.23 -28.36 -22.17
CA LYS A 120 47.37 -27.45 -23.32
C LYS A 120 47.53 -28.22 -24.63
N GLU A 121 48.25 -29.33 -24.63
CA GLU A 121 48.37 -30.22 -25.80
C GLU A 121 47.01 -30.84 -26.16
N ILE A 122 46.26 -31.34 -25.17
CA ILE A 122 44.91 -31.88 -25.37
C ILE A 122 43.95 -30.79 -25.88
N GLN A 123 44.02 -29.58 -25.32
CA GLN A 123 43.22 -28.45 -25.77
C GLN A 123 43.54 -28.10 -27.22
N ARG A 124 44.83 -27.98 -27.56
CA ARG A 124 45.28 -27.73 -28.93
C ARG A 124 44.81 -28.81 -29.89
N LEU A 125 44.88 -30.09 -29.51
CA LEU A 125 44.38 -31.20 -30.31
C LEU A 125 42.86 -31.13 -30.51
N ARG A 126 42.08 -30.76 -29.49
CA ARG A 126 40.63 -30.56 -29.58
C ARG A 126 40.25 -29.40 -30.50
N GLU A 127 41.03 -28.32 -30.49
CA GLU A 127 40.78 -27.14 -31.32
C GLU A 127 41.21 -27.37 -32.79
N GLN A 128 42.34 -28.05 -33.00
CA GLN A 128 42.89 -28.27 -34.34
C GLN A 128 42.23 -29.44 -35.07
N SER A 129 41.87 -30.51 -34.36
CA SER A 129 41.22 -31.68 -34.96
C SER A 129 39.81 -31.35 -35.45
N GLU A 130 39.60 -31.52 -36.76
CA GLU A 130 38.28 -31.39 -37.38
C GLU A 130 37.34 -32.52 -36.96
N GLU A 131 37.85 -33.73 -36.77
CA GLU A 131 37.08 -34.89 -36.30
C GLU A 131 36.48 -34.63 -34.91
N LEU A 132 37.28 -34.11 -33.97
CA LEU A 132 36.79 -33.77 -32.62
C LEU A 132 35.80 -32.61 -32.63
N ARG A 133 36.00 -31.61 -33.50
CA ARG A 133 35.04 -30.51 -33.68
C ARG A 133 33.71 -31.01 -34.23
N SER A 134 33.73 -31.85 -35.27
CA SER A 134 32.53 -32.41 -35.88
C SER A 134 31.77 -33.34 -34.91
N LEU A 135 32.49 -34.12 -34.08
CA LEU A 135 31.88 -34.93 -33.03
C LEU A 135 31.26 -34.06 -31.93
N ALA A 136 31.97 -33.02 -31.49
CA ALA A 136 31.44 -32.07 -30.50
C ALA A 136 30.18 -31.36 -31.01
N GLU A 137 30.16 -30.99 -32.29
CA GLU A 137 28.98 -30.40 -32.93
C GLU A 137 27.81 -31.39 -33.01
N LYS A 138 28.03 -32.63 -33.44
CA LYS A 138 27.01 -33.70 -33.42
C LYS A 138 26.44 -33.93 -32.02
N ILE A 139 27.30 -33.92 -30.98
CA ILE A 139 26.87 -34.04 -29.59
C ILE A 139 26.04 -32.82 -29.15
N ARG A 140 26.41 -31.60 -29.57
CA ARG A 140 25.61 -30.39 -29.30
C ARG A 140 24.24 -30.49 -29.97
N VAL A 141 24.18 -30.89 -31.24
CA VAL A 141 22.93 -31.12 -31.96
C VAL A 141 22.08 -32.18 -31.25
N ALA A 142 22.68 -33.28 -30.80
CA ALA A 142 21.96 -34.31 -30.04
C ALA A 142 21.38 -33.75 -28.71
N ARG A 143 22.10 -32.88 -28.00
CA ARG A 143 21.58 -32.20 -26.80
C ARG A 143 20.40 -31.29 -27.12
N VAL A 144 20.51 -30.49 -28.18
CA VAL A 144 19.41 -29.61 -28.65
C VAL A 144 18.19 -30.43 -29.06
N ASN A 145 18.40 -31.57 -29.73
CA ASN A 145 17.30 -32.46 -30.11
C ASN A 145 16.61 -33.08 -28.88
N LYS A 146 17.37 -33.46 -27.85
CA LYS A 146 16.81 -33.91 -26.58
C LYS A 146 15.98 -32.81 -25.93
N GLU A 147 16.53 -31.60 -25.82
CA GLU A 147 15.84 -30.45 -25.25
C GLU A 147 14.54 -30.12 -26.02
N ARG A 148 14.58 -30.19 -27.35
CA ARG A 148 13.39 -30.01 -28.19
C ARG A 148 12.34 -31.10 -27.95
N ALA A 149 12.75 -32.35 -27.73
CA ALA A 149 11.83 -33.42 -27.38
C ALA A 149 11.18 -33.17 -26.02
N ASP A 150 11.95 -32.74 -25.02
CA ASP A 150 11.46 -32.39 -23.70
C ASP A 150 10.47 -31.21 -23.77
N GLN A 151 10.77 -30.17 -24.57
CA GLN A 151 9.87 -29.04 -24.82
C GLN A 151 8.54 -29.45 -25.49
N LEU A 152 8.57 -30.42 -26.41
CA LEU A 152 7.35 -30.93 -27.03
C LEU A 152 6.47 -31.68 -26.03
N VAL A 153 7.09 -32.45 -25.12
CA VAL A 153 6.38 -33.12 -24.03
C VAL A 153 5.77 -32.10 -23.08
N GLU A 154 6.53 -31.08 -22.67
CA GLU A 154 6.04 -30.00 -21.81
C GLU A 154 4.87 -29.26 -22.45
N LYS A 155 5.00 -28.87 -23.74
CA LYS A 155 3.91 -28.24 -24.48
C LYS A 155 2.66 -29.11 -24.53
N LYS A 156 2.82 -30.43 -24.68
CA LYS A 156 1.69 -31.37 -24.67
C LYS A 156 1.01 -31.39 -23.30
N VAL A 157 1.78 -31.48 -22.22
CA VAL A 157 1.25 -31.45 -20.84
C VAL A 157 0.51 -30.15 -20.57
N LEU A 158 1.09 -29.00 -20.94
CA LEU A 158 0.44 -27.70 -20.79
C LEU A 158 -0.84 -27.60 -21.63
N SER A 159 -0.84 -28.13 -22.85
CA SER A 159 -2.04 -28.17 -23.70
C SER A 159 -3.13 -29.06 -23.11
N GLU A 160 -2.79 -30.20 -22.51
CA GLU A 160 -3.75 -31.09 -21.84
C GLU A 160 -4.32 -30.42 -20.59
N GLN A 161 -3.49 -29.76 -19.78
CA GLN A 161 -3.94 -28.98 -18.63
C GLN A 161 -4.88 -27.84 -19.02
N GLN A 162 -4.55 -27.11 -20.10
CA GLN A 162 -5.41 -26.05 -20.62
C GLN A 162 -6.76 -26.61 -21.08
N GLN A 163 -6.77 -27.75 -21.77
CA GLN A 163 -8.02 -28.40 -22.19
C GLN A 163 -8.88 -28.81 -21.00
N GLU A 164 -8.29 -29.35 -19.93
CA GLU A 164 -9.03 -29.68 -18.70
C GLU A 164 -9.60 -28.44 -18.01
N TYR A 165 -8.82 -27.36 -17.97
CA TYR A 165 -9.28 -26.07 -17.45
C TYR A 165 -10.45 -25.50 -18.27
N ASP A 166 -10.33 -25.49 -19.60
CA ASP A 166 -11.38 -25.01 -20.50
C ASP A 166 -12.64 -25.89 -20.39
N ARG A 167 -12.49 -27.22 -20.25
CA ARG A 167 -13.62 -28.14 -19.98
C ARG A 167 -14.32 -27.78 -18.67
N ALA A 168 -13.57 -27.55 -17.60
CA ALA A 168 -14.14 -27.18 -16.30
C ALA A 168 -14.88 -25.84 -16.36
N ILE A 169 -14.31 -24.83 -17.03
CA ILE A 169 -14.98 -23.54 -17.26
C ILE A 169 -16.26 -23.73 -18.06
N ASN A 170 -16.21 -24.47 -19.16
CA ASN A 170 -17.39 -24.69 -20.00
C ASN A 170 -18.50 -25.41 -19.22
N LEU A 171 -18.16 -26.38 -18.36
CA LEU A 171 -19.13 -27.03 -17.47
C LEU A 171 -19.75 -26.04 -16.49
N TYR A 172 -18.95 -25.17 -15.87
CA TYR A 172 -19.45 -24.14 -14.95
C TYR A 172 -20.37 -23.14 -15.65
N VAL A 173 -19.98 -22.63 -16.82
CA VAL A 173 -20.80 -21.71 -17.62
C VAL A 173 -22.11 -22.37 -18.05
N ASN A 174 -22.07 -23.64 -18.48
CA ASN A 174 -23.27 -24.38 -18.84
C ASN A 174 -24.20 -24.64 -17.64
N GLN A 175 -23.65 -24.88 -16.45
CA GLN A 175 -24.44 -25.00 -15.22
C GLN A 175 -25.12 -23.67 -14.87
N ALA A 176 -24.39 -22.57 -14.90
CA ALA A 176 -24.96 -21.24 -14.65
C ALA A 176 -26.05 -20.87 -15.68
N ALA A 177 -25.85 -21.21 -16.96
CA ALA A 177 -26.87 -21.02 -17.99
C ALA A 177 -28.13 -21.85 -17.73
N ARG A 178 -27.98 -23.12 -17.32
CA ARG A 178 -29.11 -23.98 -16.95
C ARG A 178 -29.86 -23.45 -15.71
N GLU A 179 -29.15 -22.99 -14.70
CA GLU A 179 -29.76 -22.37 -13.51
C GLU A 179 -30.55 -21.12 -13.89
N ALA A 180 -30.01 -20.28 -14.77
CA ALA A 180 -30.71 -19.12 -15.29
C ALA A 180 -31.98 -19.51 -16.08
N GLU A 181 -31.91 -20.52 -16.96
CA GLU A 181 -33.07 -21.04 -17.69
C GLU A 181 -34.15 -21.59 -16.74
N VAL A 182 -33.77 -22.33 -15.70
CA VAL A 182 -34.70 -22.84 -14.68
C VAL A 182 -35.36 -21.67 -13.95
N GLN A 183 -34.59 -20.65 -13.55
CA GLN A 183 -35.11 -19.48 -12.86
C GLN A 183 -36.08 -18.67 -13.75
N GLU A 184 -35.78 -18.51 -15.04
CA GLU A 184 -36.69 -17.90 -15.99
C GLU A 184 -37.98 -18.71 -16.16
N ALA A 185 -37.87 -20.03 -16.26
CA ALA A 185 -39.02 -20.92 -16.36
C ALA A 185 -39.91 -20.85 -15.11
N GLU A 186 -39.32 -20.83 -13.91
CA GLU A 186 -40.06 -20.63 -12.65
C GLU A 186 -40.77 -19.28 -12.60
N ASN A 187 -40.10 -18.21 -13.04
CA ASN A 187 -40.71 -16.88 -13.10
C ASN A 187 -41.88 -16.83 -14.09
N GLN A 188 -41.74 -17.50 -15.25
CA GLN A 188 -42.86 -17.65 -16.18
C GLN A 188 -44.00 -18.49 -15.58
N ALA A 189 -43.70 -19.57 -14.86
CA ALA A 189 -44.70 -20.40 -14.19
C ALA A 189 -45.47 -19.60 -13.13
N LYS A 190 -44.78 -18.81 -12.29
CA LYS A 190 -45.40 -17.92 -11.31
C LYS A 190 -46.32 -16.88 -11.96
N ARG A 191 -45.91 -16.30 -13.10
CA ARG A 191 -46.78 -15.38 -13.88
C ARG A 191 -48.01 -16.08 -14.43
N ARG A 192 -47.86 -17.30 -14.97
CA ARG A 192 -48.99 -18.11 -15.45
C ARG A 192 -49.96 -18.43 -14.33
N GLU A 193 -49.45 -18.85 -13.17
CA GLU A 193 -50.27 -19.15 -12.00
C GLU A 193 -51.03 -17.92 -11.51
N ALA A 194 -50.36 -16.76 -11.42
CA ALA A 194 -51.02 -15.50 -11.07
C ALA A 194 -52.14 -15.13 -12.05
N ASN A 195 -51.92 -15.31 -13.35
CA ASN A 195 -52.94 -15.06 -14.38
C ASN A 195 -54.13 -16.03 -14.26
N VAL A 196 -53.87 -17.31 -13.96
CA VAL A 196 -54.94 -18.29 -13.74
C VAL A 196 -55.75 -17.93 -12.51
N ARG A 197 -55.11 -17.54 -11.40
CA ARG A 197 -55.81 -17.08 -10.18
C ARG A 197 -56.66 -15.84 -10.45
N ALA A 198 -56.12 -14.87 -11.19
CA ALA A 198 -56.88 -13.67 -11.59
C ALA A 198 -58.08 -14.03 -12.47
N ARG A 199 -57.93 -14.96 -13.40
CA ARG A 199 -59.04 -15.45 -14.23
C ARG A 199 -60.12 -16.13 -13.39
N LEU A 200 -59.76 -17.00 -12.44
CA LEU A 200 -60.72 -17.65 -11.55
C LEU A 200 -61.50 -16.63 -10.72
N MET A 201 -60.82 -15.61 -10.17
CA MET A 201 -61.50 -14.51 -9.47
C MET A 201 -62.49 -13.75 -10.36
N LEU A 202 -62.17 -13.54 -11.64
CA LEU A 202 -63.09 -12.91 -12.59
C LEU A 202 -64.29 -13.82 -12.90
N GLU A 203 -64.08 -15.13 -13.03
CA GLU A 203 -65.16 -16.12 -13.21
C GLU A 203 -66.09 -16.13 -11.99
N ASP A 204 -65.55 -16.09 -10.77
CA ASP A 204 -66.32 -15.99 -9.53
C ASP A 204 -67.14 -14.69 -9.46
N GLN A 205 -66.55 -13.54 -9.82
CA GLN A 205 -67.27 -12.26 -9.88
C GLN A 205 -68.42 -12.27 -10.90
N MET A 206 -68.24 -12.98 -12.03
CA MET A 206 -69.29 -13.15 -13.02
C MET A 206 -70.41 -14.06 -12.51
N ALA A 207 -70.07 -15.12 -11.77
CA ALA A 207 -71.05 -15.98 -11.12
C ALA A 207 -71.83 -15.22 -10.03
N GLU A 208 -71.17 -14.44 -9.17
CA GLU A 208 -71.82 -13.57 -8.19
C GLU A 208 -72.78 -12.58 -8.85
N ARG A 209 -72.37 -11.96 -9.97
CA ARG A 209 -73.26 -11.09 -10.76
C ARG A 209 -74.48 -11.82 -11.30
N GLN A 210 -74.32 -13.05 -11.77
CA GLN A 210 -75.44 -13.87 -12.26
C GLN A 210 -76.40 -14.24 -11.13
N ASP A 211 -75.89 -14.59 -9.95
CA ASP A 211 -76.71 -14.87 -8.78
C ASP A 211 -77.48 -13.63 -8.30
N LEU A 212 -76.84 -12.46 -8.28
CA LEU A 212 -77.50 -11.18 -8.00
C LEU A 212 -78.60 -10.89 -9.02
N ALA A 213 -78.36 -11.13 -10.32
CA ALA A 213 -79.37 -10.96 -11.36
C ALA A 213 -80.56 -11.91 -11.16
N ARG A 214 -80.31 -13.17 -10.76
CA ARG A 214 -81.36 -14.15 -10.46
C ARG A 214 -82.19 -13.74 -9.24
N LEU A 215 -81.55 -13.20 -8.19
CA LEU A 215 -82.26 -12.67 -7.03
C LEU A 215 -83.14 -11.47 -7.40
N ALA A 216 -82.60 -10.55 -8.22
CA ALA A 216 -83.36 -9.41 -8.74
C ALA A 216 -84.56 -9.85 -9.60
N GLU A 217 -84.40 -10.89 -10.42
CA GLU A 217 -85.50 -11.48 -11.20
C GLU A 217 -86.59 -12.08 -10.29
N GLN A 218 -86.20 -12.76 -9.20
CA GLN A 218 -87.15 -13.29 -8.21
C GLN A 218 -87.88 -12.17 -7.47
N GLU A 219 -87.20 -11.07 -7.13
CA GLU A 219 -87.82 -9.89 -6.53
C GLU A 219 -88.80 -9.21 -7.51
N ALA A 220 -88.39 -9.00 -8.77
CA ALA A 220 -89.26 -8.45 -9.80
C ALA A 220 -90.49 -9.34 -10.06
N ALA A 221 -90.35 -10.66 -9.99
CA ALA A 221 -91.47 -11.59 -10.10
C ALA A 221 -92.43 -11.46 -8.90
N ARG A 222 -91.90 -11.31 -7.68
CA ARG A 222 -92.72 -11.05 -6.47
C ARG A 222 -93.45 -9.72 -6.57
N GLU A 223 -92.76 -8.65 -6.95
CA GLU A 223 -93.36 -7.33 -7.18
C GLU A 223 -94.46 -7.41 -8.24
N ARG A 224 -94.23 -8.12 -9.35
CA ARG A 224 -95.25 -8.32 -10.38
C ARG A 224 -96.47 -9.05 -9.83
N THR A 225 -96.30 -10.14 -9.08
CA THR A 225 -97.44 -10.84 -8.47
C THR A 225 -98.21 -9.97 -7.47
N MET A 226 -97.51 -9.10 -6.73
CA MET A 226 -98.11 -8.16 -5.80
C MET A 226 -98.88 -7.06 -6.55
N ILE A 227 -98.32 -6.53 -7.64
CA ILE A 227 -98.99 -5.55 -8.51
C ILE A 227 -100.24 -6.18 -9.15
N ASP A 228 -100.14 -7.41 -9.66
CA ASP A 228 -101.28 -8.13 -10.25
C ASP A 228 -102.38 -8.37 -9.20
N GLU A 229 -102.04 -8.64 -7.93
CA GLU A 229 -103.02 -8.76 -6.84
C GLU A 229 -103.69 -7.41 -6.52
N VAL A 230 -102.94 -6.31 -6.50
CA VAL A 230 -103.49 -4.96 -6.30
C VAL A 230 -104.43 -4.59 -7.44
N VAL A 231 -104.04 -4.85 -8.70
CA VAL A 231 -104.89 -4.62 -9.88
C VAL A 231 -106.16 -5.46 -9.78
N ARG A 232 -106.06 -6.74 -9.38
CA ARG A 232 -107.25 -7.59 -9.19
C ARG A 232 -108.19 -7.03 -8.12
N ARG A 233 -107.66 -6.55 -6.99
CA ARG A 233 -108.46 -5.91 -5.93
C ARG A 233 -109.15 -4.64 -6.43
N ILE A 234 -108.46 -3.79 -7.20
CA ILE A 234 -109.05 -2.59 -7.80
C ILE A 234 -110.20 -2.98 -8.76
N MET A 235 -109.99 -3.99 -9.61
CA MET A 235 -111.05 -4.47 -10.51
C MET A 235 -112.25 -5.07 -9.76
N GLU A 236 -112.02 -5.76 -8.64
CA GLU A 236 -113.08 -6.28 -7.76
C GLU A 236 -113.84 -5.15 -7.06
N GLU A 237 -113.14 -4.12 -6.57
CA GLU A 237 -113.73 -2.92 -5.97
C GLU A 237 -114.55 -2.11 -6.98
N ASP A 238 -114.02 -1.87 -8.18
CA ASP A 238 -114.72 -1.18 -9.28
C ASP A 238 -115.99 -1.96 -9.71
N ALA A 239 -115.90 -3.29 -9.79
CA ALA A 239 -117.05 -4.14 -10.11
C ALA A 239 -118.14 -4.09 -9.02
N ALA A 240 -117.74 -4.08 -7.75
CA ALA A 240 -118.64 -3.94 -6.61
C ALA A 240 -119.30 -2.55 -6.58
N GLU A 241 -118.55 -1.48 -6.87
CA GLU A 241 -119.08 -0.13 -6.96
C GLU A 241 -120.10 0.01 -8.12
N LEU A 242 -119.81 -0.60 -9.27
CA LEU A 242 -120.69 -0.59 -10.43
C LEU A 242 -121.98 -1.39 -10.17
N ALA A 243 -121.89 -2.50 -9.43
CA ALA A 243 -123.06 -3.26 -8.97
C ALA A 243 -123.93 -2.45 -8.00
N LEU A 244 -123.32 -1.78 -7.01
CA LEU A 244 -124.02 -0.92 -6.05
C LEU A 244 -124.71 0.26 -6.75
N LYS A 245 -124.05 0.86 -7.75
CA LYS A 245 -124.63 1.93 -8.58
C LYS A 245 -125.85 1.45 -9.37
N ARG A 246 -125.82 0.25 -9.94
CA ARG A 246 -126.96 -0.36 -10.63
C ARG A 246 -128.12 -0.65 -9.67
N GLN A 247 -127.83 -1.14 -8.47
CA GLN A 247 -128.84 -1.39 -7.45
C GLN A 247 -129.54 -0.09 -7.02
N ARG A 248 -128.78 0.99 -6.75
CA ARG A 248 -129.34 2.32 -6.47
C ARG A 248 -130.18 2.86 -7.63
N GLN A 249 -129.77 2.62 -8.88
CA GLN A 249 -130.55 3.02 -10.05
C GLN A 249 -131.88 2.25 -10.15
N GLN A 250 -131.91 0.96 -9.81
CA GLN A 250 -133.15 0.17 -9.77
C GLN A 250 -134.07 0.66 -8.66
N GLU A 251 -133.56 0.86 -7.44
CA GLU A 251 -134.33 1.42 -6.32
C GLU A 251 -134.94 2.78 -6.66
N THR A 252 -134.20 3.66 -7.35
CA THR A 252 -134.77 4.95 -7.81
C THR A 252 -135.84 4.80 -8.89
N LYS A 253 -135.72 3.79 -9.79
CA LYS A 253 -136.74 3.52 -10.81
C LYS A 253 -138.02 2.98 -10.18
N ASP A 254 -137.92 2.05 -9.24
CA ASP A 254 -139.06 1.49 -8.53
C ASP A 254 -139.79 2.58 -7.72
N PHE A 255 -139.04 3.49 -7.09
CA PHE A 255 -139.62 4.67 -6.44
C PHE A 255 -140.37 5.59 -7.41
N ILE A 256 -139.82 5.81 -8.61
CA ILE A 256 -140.47 6.62 -9.66
C ILE A 256 -141.75 5.94 -10.17
N GLU A 257 -141.75 4.63 -10.38
CA GLU A 257 -142.94 3.88 -10.82
C GLU A 257 -144.07 3.93 -9.78
N VAL A 258 -143.75 3.71 -8.51
CA VAL A 258 -144.73 3.83 -7.41
C VAL A 258 -145.26 5.26 -7.29
N PHE A 259 -144.40 6.26 -7.43
CA PHE A 259 -144.80 7.67 -7.39
C PHE A 259 -145.71 8.05 -8.57
N LEU A 260 -145.41 7.58 -9.79
CA LEU A 260 -146.24 7.83 -10.97
C LEU A 260 -147.60 7.13 -10.86
N ALA A 261 -147.66 5.90 -10.36
CA ALA A 261 -148.92 5.20 -10.10
C ALA A 261 -149.80 5.91 -9.07
N GLN A 262 -149.20 6.43 -7.99
CA GLN A 262 -149.89 7.28 -7.01
C GLN A 262 -150.37 8.60 -7.62
N GLN A 263 -149.58 9.19 -8.52
CA GLN A 263 -149.94 10.43 -9.22
C GLN A 263 -151.10 10.22 -10.21
N ASP A 264 -151.18 9.07 -10.89
CA ASP A 264 -152.27 8.73 -11.80
C ASP A 264 -153.58 8.44 -11.06
N GLU A 265 -153.51 7.77 -9.90
CA GLU A 265 -154.66 7.59 -9.00
C GLU A 265 -155.20 8.94 -8.48
N LEU A 266 -154.30 9.86 -8.11
CA LEU A 266 -154.65 11.22 -7.72
C LEU A 266 -155.18 12.04 -8.91
N ARG A 267 -154.65 11.85 -10.13
CA ARG A 267 -155.15 12.50 -11.36
C ARG A 267 -156.58 12.04 -11.68
N ARG A 268 -156.90 10.75 -11.53
CA ARG A 268 -158.25 10.22 -11.77
C ARG A 268 -159.28 10.82 -10.80
N LYS A 269 -158.92 10.89 -9.50
CA LYS A 269 -159.73 11.53 -8.45
C LYS A 269 -159.87 13.05 -8.67
N LYS A 270 -158.84 13.72 -9.21
CA LYS A 270 -158.89 15.14 -9.58
C LYS A 270 -159.72 15.42 -10.85
N LEU A 271 -159.76 14.52 -11.83
CA LEU A 271 -160.54 14.69 -13.06
C LEU A 271 -162.06 14.63 -12.80
N GLU A 272 -162.49 13.75 -11.88
CA GLU A 272 -163.88 13.68 -11.44
C GLU A 272 -164.31 14.93 -10.64
N ALA A 273 -163.40 15.51 -9.84
CA ALA A 273 -163.62 16.80 -9.17
C ALA A 273 -163.57 18.00 -10.14
N ALA A 274 -162.68 17.98 -11.14
CA ALA A 274 -162.53 19.03 -12.14
C ALA A 274 -163.76 19.17 -13.03
N ALA A 275 -164.44 18.08 -13.41
CA ALA A 275 -165.69 18.16 -14.17
C ALA A 275 -166.81 18.95 -13.44
N THR A 276 -166.76 19.01 -12.11
CA THR A 276 -167.70 19.81 -11.29
C THR A 276 -167.26 21.26 -11.07
N GLU A 277 -165.95 21.52 -11.17
CA GLU A 277 -165.34 22.84 -11.00
C GLU A 277 -165.17 23.58 -12.34
N ASP A 278 -165.07 22.89 -13.47
CA ASP A 278 -164.99 23.47 -14.83
C ASP A 278 -166.25 24.26 -15.23
N ARG A 279 -167.40 23.97 -14.59
CA ARG A 279 -168.61 24.80 -14.71
C ARG A 279 -168.51 26.14 -13.97
N LYS A 280 -167.64 26.26 -12.96
CA LYS A 280 -167.38 27.50 -12.19
C LYS A 280 -166.14 28.25 -12.71
N ILE A 281 -165.21 27.55 -13.35
CA ILE A 281 -163.93 28.09 -13.83
C ILE A 281 -164.07 28.85 -15.17
N ALA A 282 -165.16 28.67 -15.93
CA ALA A 282 -165.47 29.54 -17.08
C ALA A 282 -165.66 31.03 -16.69
N GLU A 283 -166.03 31.30 -15.43
CA GLU A 283 -166.29 32.65 -14.93
C GLU A 283 -165.04 33.35 -14.36
N TYR A 284 -163.93 32.62 -14.13
CA TYR A 284 -162.72 33.14 -13.47
C TYR A 284 -161.53 33.42 -14.42
N TRP A 285 -161.49 32.82 -15.61
CA TRP A 285 -160.35 32.94 -16.56
C TRP A 285 -160.21 34.30 -17.28
N GLN A 286 -161.09 35.27 -17.03
CA GLN A 286 -160.86 36.64 -17.49
C GLN A 286 -159.93 37.45 -16.57
N ALA A 287 -159.61 36.98 -15.35
CA ALA A 287 -158.96 37.81 -14.32
C ALA A 287 -157.45 37.54 -14.06
N VAL A 288 -156.85 36.48 -14.63
CA VAL A 288 -155.51 36.01 -14.20
C VAL A 288 -154.42 36.11 -15.29
N ARG A 289 -154.72 36.66 -16.47
CA ARG A 289 -153.69 36.86 -17.52
C ARG A 289 -152.68 37.99 -17.24
N ASP A 290 -152.83 38.74 -16.15
CA ASP A 290 -152.02 39.95 -15.88
C ASP A 290 -150.98 39.84 -14.74
N ARG A 291 -150.73 38.67 -14.13
CA ARG A 291 -149.81 38.57 -12.97
C ARG A 291 -148.55 37.71 -13.11
N GLU A 292 -148.37 36.94 -14.18
CA GLU A 292 -147.22 36.02 -14.28
C GLU A 292 -145.91 36.63 -14.82
N ARG A 293 -145.83 37.95 -14.98
CA ARG A 293 -144.60 38.61 -15.45
C ARG A 293 -143.61 39.04 -14.34
N GLU A 294 -143.94 38.90 -13.06
CA GLU A 294 -143.17 39.52 -11.95
C GLU A 294 -142.22 38.58 -11.16
N GLU A 295 -142.29 37.25 -11.29
CA GLU A 295 -141.47 36.34 -10.46
C GLU A 295 -140.05 36.08 -10.97
N ALA A 296 -139.71 36.52 -12.19
CA ALA A 296 -138.42 36.21 -12.83
C ALA A 296 -137.20 36.94 -12.22
N GLU A 297 -137.39 37.98 -11.40
CA GLU A 297 -136.30 38.85 -10.94
C GLU A 297 -135.60 38.38 -9.64
N ARG A 298 -136.18 37.45 -8.87
CA ARG A 298 -135.64 37.09 -7.54
C ARG A 298 -134.42 36.14 -7.57
N GLN A 299 -134.09 35.52 -8.70
CA GLN A 299 -133.01 34.52 -8.78
C GLN A 299 -131.58 35.09 -8.92
N ALA A 300 -131.43 36.38 -9.23
CA ALA A 300 -130.11 36.97 -9.51
C ALA A 300 -129.23 37.19 -8.26
N MET A 301 -129.81 37.30 -7.05
CA MET A 301 -129.08 37.78 -5.87
C MET A 301 -128.21 36.73 -5.13
N ARG A 302 -128.28 35.44 -5.51
CA ARG A 302 -127.54 34.36 -4.82
C ARG A 302 -126.11 34.09 -5.34
N LYS A 303 -125.73 34.63 -6.50
CA LYS A 303 -124.42 34.34 -7.14
C LYS A 303 -123.24 35.10 -6.53
N GLU A 304 -123.46 36.22 -5.86
CA GLU A 304 -122.39 37.13 -5.44
C GLU A 304 -121.64 36.71 -4.15
N ILE A 305 -122.21 35.79 -3.37
CA ILE A 305 -121.62 35.31 -2.10
C ILE A 305 -120.65 34.14 -2.33
N ALA A 306 -120.85 33.34 -3.38
CA ALA A 306 -120.00 32.20 -3.71
C ALA A 306 -118.61 32.62 -4.24
N ASP A 307 -118.54 33.70 -5.01
CA ASP A 307 -117.30 34.16 -5.64
C ASP A 307 -116.31 34.73 -4.61
N ARG A 308 -116.79 35.37 -3.54
CA ARG A 308 -115.92 35.94 -2.47
C ARG A 308 -115.21 34.89 -1.60
N MET A 309 -115.78 33.68 -1.47
CA MET A 309 -115.15 32.60 -0.70
C MET A 309 -114.02 31.94 -1.50
N TYR A 310 -114.18 31.82 -2.81
CA TYR A 310 -113.20 31.21 -3.72
C TYR A 310 -111.94 32.07 -3.86
N GLU A 311 -112.09 33.40 -3.90
CA GLU A 311 -110.97 34.35 -3.97
C GLU A 311 -110.02 34.29 -2.76
N LYS A 312 -110.55 33.99 -1.56
CA LYS A 312 -109.74 33.91 -0.32
C LYS A 312 -108.90 32.64 -0.26
N VAL A 313 -109.48 31.49 -0.63
CA VAL A 313 -108.78 30.20 -0.66
C VAL A 313 -107.67 30.20 -1.71
N LYS A 314 -107.90 30.84 -2.87
CA LYS A 314 -106.88 30.96 -3.92
C LYS A 314 -105.65 31.77 -3.44
N LYS A 315 -105.87 32.87 -2.72
CA LYS A 315 -104.78 33.70 -2.17
C LYS A 315 -103.99 33.00 -1.06
N GLU A 316 -104.64 32.20 -0.22
CA GLU A 316 -103.95 31.42 0.82
C GLU A 316 -103.09 30.30 0.23
N MET A 317 -103.56 29.63 -0.83
CA MET A 317 -102.81 28.58 -1.52
C MET A 317 -101.60 29.14 -2.30
N GLU A 318 -101.76 30.29 -2.96
CA GLU A 318 -100.65 30.98 -3.65
C GLU A 318 -99.59 31.48 -2.65
N ALA A 319 -100.00 31.94 -1.46
CA ALA A 319 -99.07 32.37 -0.41
C ALA A 319 -98.30 31.20 0.24
N GLU A 320 -98.92 30.02 0.39
CA GLU A 320 -98.24 28.84 0.95
C GLU A 320 -97.24 28.23 -0.06
N MET A 321 -97.61 28.19 -1.34
CA MET A 321 -96.71 27.73 -2.41
C MET A 321 -95.50 28.65 -2.56
N ALA A 322 -95.69 29.97 -2.51
CA ALA A 322 -94.58 30.93 -2.54
C ALA A 322 -93.60 30.74 -1.36
N ARG A 323 -94.11 30.44 -0.15
CA ARG A 323 -93.25 30.15 1.01
C ARG A 323 -92.44 28.87 0.85
N ARG A 324 -93.04 27.81 0.30
CA ARG A 324 -92.32 26.55 0.02
C ARG A 324 -91.26 26.72 -1.07
N GLU A 325 -91.55 27.50 -2.10
CA GLU A 325 -90.57 27.85 -3.14
C GLU A 325 -89.40 28.68 -2.57
N GLU A 326 -89.66 29.61 -1.64
CA GLU A 326 -88.63 30.36 -0.92
C GLU A 326 -87.77 29.45 -0.02
N GLU A 327 -88.39 28.48 0.69
CA GLU A 327 -87.69 27.50 1.52
C GLU A 327 -86.83 26.53 0.70
N GLU A 328 -87.35 26.03 -0.42
CA GLU A 328 -86.59 25.17 -1.35
C GLU A 328 -85.46 25.94 -2.03
N ALA A 329 -85.67 27.22 -2.38
CA ALA A 329 -84.61 28.09 -2.89
C ALA A 329 -83.51 28.28 -1.84
N LEU A 330 -83.85 28.48 -0.57
CA LEU A 330 -82.89 28.61 0.52
C LEU A 330 -82.06 27.33 0.73
N ILE A 331 -82.71 26.16 0.67
CA ILE A 331 -82.05 24.85 0.80
C ILE A 331 -81.10 24.60 -0.38
N ASN A 332 -81.51 24.95 -1.60
CA ASN A 332 -80.68 24.80 -2.79
C ASN A 332 -79.47 25.74 -2.78
N MET A 333 -79.65 26.98 -2.29
CA MET A 333 -78.55 27.94 -2.09
C MET A 333 -77.55 27.44 -1.05
N LEU A 334 -78.02 26.92 0.10
CA LEU A 334 -77.14 26.35 1.13
C LEU A 334 -76.36 25.14 0.61
N ARG A 335 -77.02 24.25 -0.16
CA ARG A 335 -76.35 23.10 -0.79
C ARG A 335 -75.31 23.54 -1.83
N GLN A 336 -75.58 24.59 -2.59
CA GLN A 336 -74.60 25.17 -3.52
C GLN A 336 -73.40 25.75 -2.77
N GLU A 337 -73.61 26.49 -1.69
CA GLU A 337 -72.53 27.05 -0.87
C GLU A 337 -71.68 25.96 -0.20
N GLU A 338 -72.27 24.88 0.29
CA GLU A 338 -71.56 23.73 0.85
C GLU A 338 -70.71 22.99 -0.19
N VAL A 339 -71.25 22.80 -1.40
CA VAL A 339 -70.52 22.17 -2.51
C VAL A 339 -69.39 23.07 -3.01
N GLU A 340 -69.61 24.39 -3.09
CA GLU A 340 -68.58 25.36 -3.44
C GLU A 340 -67.49 25.50 -2.37
N ALA A 341 -67.84 25.42 -1.09
CA ALA A 341 -66.87 25.38 0.01
C ALA A 341 -66.02 24.09 -0.04
N LYS A 342 -66.65 22.95 -0.35
CA LYS A 342 -65.95 21.68 -0.50
C LYS A 342 -65.02 21.68 -1.73
N HIS A 343 -65.47 22.19 -2.87
CA HIS A 343 -64.63 22.37 -4.06
C HIS A 343 -63.46 23.32 -3.80
N ARG A 344 -63.69 24.44 -3.10
CA ARG A 344 -62.60 25.35 -2.70
C ARG A 344 -61.58 24.66 -1.80
N ALA A 345 -62.02 23.87 -0.82
CA ALA A 345 -61.12 23.11 0.05
C ALA A 345 -60.32 22.05 -0.73
N GLU A 346 -60.95 21.32 -1.65
CA GLU A 346 -60.28 20.33 -2.52
C GLU A 346 -59.28 20.99 -3.49
N ASP A 347 -59.60 22.17 -4.02
CA ASP A 347 -58.70 22.94 -4.89
C ASP A 347 -57.53 23.53 -4.11
N GLU A 348 -57.74 24.01 -2.89
CA GLU A 348 -56.67 24.45 -1.98
C GLU A 348 -55.75 23.31 -1.57
N GLU A 349 -56.30 22.12 -1.28
CA GLU A 349 -55.50 20.93 -0.97
C GLU A 349 -54.69 20.46 -2.18
N ARG A 350 -55.29 20.47 -3.40
CA ARG A 350 -54.58 20.19 -4.64
C ARG A 350 -53.45 21.18 -4.90
N LYS A 351 -53.68 22.48 -4.68
CA LYS A 351 -52.65 23.51 -4.79
C LYS A 351 -51.54 23.30 -3.77
N ARG A 352 -51.88 22.99 -2.51
CA ARG A 352 -50.89 22.72 -1.46
C ARG A 352 -50.03 21.50 -1.78
N LYS A 353 -50.63 20.40 -2.23
CA LYS A 353 -49.91 19.20 -2.68
C LYS A 353 -49.04 19.47 -3.90
N ALA A 354 -49.50 20.29 -4.85
CA ALA A 354 -48.71 20.69 -6.00
C ALA A 354 -47.52 21.59 -5.63
N GLU A 355 -47.69 22.47 -4.64
CA GLU A 355 -46.63 23.31 -4.08
C GLU A 355 -45.60 22.49 -3.28
N GLU A 356 -46.07 21.55 -2.45
CA GLU A 356 -45.23 20.60 -1.72
C GLU A 356 -44.40 19.74 -2.70
N ALA A 357 -45.03 19.19 -3.74
CA ALA A 357 -44.34 18.41 -4.77
C ALA A 357 -43.34 19.26 -5.59
N ARG A 358 -43.67 20.51 -5.93
CA ARG A 358 -42.72 21.44 -6.58
C ARG A 358 -41.54 21.79 -5.66
N ALA A 359 -41.79 22.02 -4.38
CA ALA A 359 -40.75 22.31 -3.40
C ALA A 359 -39.83 21.10 -3.17
N GLU A 360 -40.38 19.89 -3.13
CA GLU A 360 -39.62 18.65 -3.03
C GLU A 360 -38.78 18.41 -4.29
N MET A 361 -39.36 18.60 -5.48
CA MET A 361 -38.62 18.53 -6.76
C MET A 361 -37.47 19.55 -6.81
N MET A 362 -37.70 20.79 -6.36
CA MET A 362 -36.66 21.82 -6.28
C MET A 362 -35.57 21.47 -5.27
N ARG A 363 -35.91 20.93 -4.09
CA ARG A 363 -34.93 20.47 -3.09
C ARG A 363 -34.11 19.30 -3.60
N ALA A 364 -34.74 18.33 -4.27
CA ALA A 364 -34.06 17.19 -4.87
C ALA A 364 -33.10 17.64 -5.98
N ASN A 365 -33.52 18.58 -6.83
CA ASN A 365 -32.65 19.16 -7.86
C ASN A 365 -31.48 19.94 -7.25
N GLN A 366 -31.72 20.77 -6.23
CA GLN A 366 -30.66 21.48 -5.50
C GLN A 366 -29.68 20.51 -4.82
N TYR A 367 -30.18 19.42 -4.24
CA TYR A 367 -29.34 18.39 -3.63
C TYR A 367 -28.51 17.66 -4.68
N GLN A 368 -29.10 17.33 -5.84
CA GLN A 368 -28.39 16.73 -6.96
C GLN A 368 -27.30 17.66 -7.52
N MET A 369 -27.58 18.97 -7.62
CA MET A 369 -26.61 19.97 -8.05
C MET A 369 -25.45 20.09 -7.06
N LYS A 370 -25.73 20.14 -5.74
CA LYS A 370 -24.69 20.14 -4.69
C LYS A 370 -23.84 18.88 -4.72
N LEU A 371 -24.45 17.71 -4.87
CA LEU A 371 -23.72 16.44 -4.97
C LEU A 371 -22.84 16.39 -6.23
N LYS A 372 -23.32 16.97 -7.34
CA LYS A 372 -22.54 17.08 -8.58
C LYS A 372 -21.36 18.05 -8.40
N GLU A 373 -21.58 19.17 -7.73
CA GLU A 373 -20.54 20.16 -7.41
C GLU A 373 -19.49 19.59 -6.45
N GLU A 374 -19.89 18.86 -5.42
CA GLU A 374 -18.98 18.15 -4.50
C GLU A 374 -18.15 17.08 -5.22
N ARG A 375 -18.76 16.33 -6.15
CA ARG A 375 -18.04 15.35 -6.98
C ARG A 375 -17.06 16.02 -7.93
N GLU A 376 -17.45 17.13 -8.57
CA GLU A 376 -16.54 17.90 -9.42
C GLU A 376 -15.40 18.54 -8.61
N ALA A 377 -15.68 19.03 -7.39
CA ALA A 377 -14.66 19.58 -6.50
C ALA A 377 -13.68 18.50 -6.02
N ALA A 378 -14.18 17.32 -5.64
CA ALA A 378 -13.34 16.18 -5.28
C ALA A 378 -12.47 15.72 -6.46
N PHE A 379 -13.06 15.63 -7.66
CA PHE A 379 -12.31 15.29 -8.87
C PHE A 379 -11.24 16.33 -9.20
N ARG A 380 -11.53 17.63 -9.06
CA ARG A 380 -10.52 18.70 -9.25
C ARG A 380 -9.42 18.62 -8.20
N ALA A 381 -9.74 18.32 -6.94
CA ALA A 381 -8.74 18.14 -5.89
C ALA A 381 -7.83 16.94 -6.18
N GLU A 382 -8.39 15.82 -6.64
CA GLU A 382 -7.62 14.65 -7.09
C GLU A 382 -6.74 14.97 -8.32
N GLU A 383 -7.25 15.74 -9.28
CA GLU A 383 -6.48 16.17 -10.45
C GLU A 383 -5.34 17.12 -10.06
N GLU A 384 -5.58 18.03 -9.11
CA GLU A 384 -4.56 18.93 -8.57
C GLU A 384 -3.49 18.17 -7.78
N GLU A 385 -3.87 17.21 -6.93
CA GLU A 385 -2.92 16.32 -6.26
C GLU A 385 -2.12 15.50 -7.26
N PHE A 386 -2.76 14.96 -8.30
CA PHE A 386 -2.09 14.24 -9.36
C PHE A 386 -1.11 15.13 -10.13
N ARG A 387 -1.51 16.36 -10.46
CA ARG A 387 -0.66 17.36 -11.11
C ARG A 387 0.52 17.76 -10.24
N GLN A 388 0.32 17.95 -8.93
CA GLN A 388 1.39 18.23 -7.98
C GLN A 388 2.37 17.05 -7.85
N ARG A 389 1.88 15.81 -7.77
CA ARG A 389 2.72 14.61 -7.75
C ARG A 389 3.52 14.45 -9.05
N MET A 390 2.91 14.74 -10.20
CA MET A 390 3.59 14.76 -11.50
C MET A 390 4.68 15.83 -11.57
N LEU A 391 4.38 17.07 -11.14
CA LEU A 391 5.37 18.16 -11.10
C LEU A 391 6.51 17.86 -10.12
N ALA A 392 6.22 17.27 -8.96
CA ALA A 392 7.22 16.84 -8.01
C ALA A 392 8.12 15.73 -8.60
N LYS A 393 7.54 14.76 -9.29
CA LYS A 393 8.29 13.70 -9.98
C LYS A 393 9.17 14.28 -11.09
N PHE A 394 8.67 15.20 -11.90
CA PHE A 394 9.48 15.85 -12.93
C PHE A 394 10.62 16.69 -12.32
N ALA A 395 10.40 17.36 -11.20
CA ALA A 395 11.45 18.09 -10.49
C ALA A 395 12.50 17.15 -9.88
N GLU A 396 12.09 15.99 -9.36
CA GLU A 396 13.00 14.94 -8.86
C GLU A 396 13.82 14.33 -10.00
N ASP A 397 13.18 14.01 -11.12
CA ASP A 397 13.83 13.47 -12.31
C ASP A 397 14.81 14.50 -12.90
N GLU A 398 14.44 15.77 -13.00
CA GLU A 398 15.33 16.84 -13.46
C GLU A 398 16.53 17.06 -12.52
N ARG A 399 16.31 17.00 -11.19
CA ARG A 399 17.39 17.07 -10.19
C ARG A 399 18.35 15.88 -10.30
N LEU A 400 17.81 14.67 -10.51
CA LEU A 400 18.60 13.46 -10.73
C LEU A 400 19.39 13.54 -12.05
N GLU A 401 18.78 14.04 -13.11
CA GLU A 401 19.46 14.26 -14.39
C GLU A 401 20.59 15.28 -14.28
N GLN A 402 20.39 16.39 -13.56
CA GLN A 402 21.42 17.39 -13.30
C GLN A 402 22.60 16.79 -12.52
N MET A 403 22.34 16.02 -11.45
CA MET A 403 23.40 15.34 -10.70
C MET A 403 24.12 14.27 -11.53
N ASN A 404 23.39 13.51 -12.35
CA ASN A 404 23.97 12.52 -13.25
C ASN A 404 24.81 13.17 -14.36
N ALA A 405 24.36 14.31 -14.90
CA ALA A 405 25.12 15.11 -15.86
C ALA A 405 26.39 15.69 -15.24
N GLN A 406 26.32 16.20 -14.01
CA GLN A 406 27.50 16.67 -13.26
C GLN A 406 28.49 15.52 -13.00
N LYS A 407 28.01 14.35 -12.57
CA LYS A 407 28.84 13.17 -12.34
C LYS A 407 29.49 12.65 -13.62
N ARG A 408 28.77 12.68 -14.76
CA ARG A 408 29.34 12.39 -16.08
C ARG A 408 30.42 13.39 -16.48
N ARG A 409 30.19 14.69 -16.30
CA ARG A 409 31.20 15.74 -16.55
C ARG A 409 32.44 15.56 -15.69
N MET A 410 32.28 15.27 -14.39
CA MET A 410 33.39 15.00 -13.47
C MET A 410 34.21 13.78 -13.90
N ARG A 411 33.55 12.66 -14.23
CA ARG A 411 34.25 11.45 -14.71
C ARG A 411 34.97 11.68 -16.03
N MET A 412 34.38 12.42 -16.96
CA MET A 412 35.05 12.77 -18.22
C MET A 412 36.23 13.71 -17.98
N ALA A 413 36.12 14.66 -17.05
CA ALA A 413 37.23 15.54 -16.67
C ALA A 413 38.35 14.79 -15.95
N GLU A 414 38.04 13.84 -15.07
CA GLU A 414 39.02 12.94 -14.43
C GLU A 414 39.72 12.06 -15.47
N HIS A 415 38.96 11.44 -16.38
CA HIS A 415 39.52 10.64 -17.46
C HIS A 415 40.40 11.48 -18.38
N ALA A 416 39.97 12.70 -18.74
CA ALA A 416 40.78 13.62 -19.54
C ALA A 416 42.08 14.04 -18.82
N ARG A 417 42.03 14.31 -17.51
CA ARG A 417 43.23 14.59 -16.69
C ARG A 417 44.17 13.40 -16.64
N GLU A 418 43.64 12.19 -16.50
CA GLU A 418 44.43 10.96 -16.45
C GLU A 418 45.09 10.65 -17.79
N VAL A 419 44.36 10.83 -18.89
CA VAL A 419 44.90 10.70 -20.25
C VAL A 419 45.98 11.75 -20.50
N GLN A 420 45.76 13.00 -20.09
CA GLN A 420 46.77 14.05 -20.22
C GLN A 420 48.02 13.73 -19.40
N ARG A 421 47.86 13.23 -18.16
CA ARG A 421 48.96 12.76 -17.31
C ARG A 421 49.77 11.66 -18.00
N LEU A 422 49.11 10.67 -18.60
CA LEU A 422 49.76 9.60 -19.36
C LEU A 422 50.48 10.11 -20.61
N ILE A 423 49.93 11.11 -21.31
CA ILE A 423 50.58 11.76 -22.46
C ILE A 423 51.84 12.51 -22.00
N ASP A 424 51.75 13.28 -20.92
CA ASP A 424 52.87 14.04 -20.37
C ASP A 424 53.95 13.11 -19.82
N GLU A 425 53.59 12.00 -19.16
CA GLU A 425 54.52 10.97 -18.71
C GLU A 425 55.21 10.27 -19.91
N LYS A 426 54.48 9.93 -20.97
CA LYS A 426 55.07 9.42 -22.21
C LYS A 426 56.02 10.41 -22.86
N ARG A 427 55.65 11.70 -22.87
CA ARG A 427 56.48 12.76 -23.45
C ARG A 427 57.76 12.96 -22.64
N ARG A 428 57.69 12.95 -21.31
CA ARG A 428 58.86 12.98 -20.43
C ARG A 428 59.76 11.77 -20.63
N ALA A 429 59.20 10.57 -20.69
CA ALA A 429 59.97 9.36 -20.95
C ALA A 429 60.67 9.40 -22.32
N PHE A 430 60.02 9.98 -23.34
CA PHE A 430 60.62 10.19 -24.66
C PHE A 430 61.72 11.26 -24.65
N GLU A 431 61.51 12.39 -23.96
CA GLU A 431 62.51 13.45 -23.80
C GLU A 431 63.73 12.96 -23.01
N GLU A 432 63.53 12.15 -21.95
CA GLU A 432 64.61 11.50 -21.20
C GLU A 432 65.37 10.46 -22.04
N ALA A 433 64.67 9.66 -22.85
CA ALA A 433 65.30 8.71 -23.76
C ALA A 433 66.13 9.43 -24.83
N LYS A 434 65.58 10.50 -25.42
CA LYS A 434 66.28 11.33 -26.40
C LYS A 434 67.49 12.05 -25.79
N ALA A 435 67.38 12.56 -24.58
CA ALA A 435 68.50 13.19 -23.88
C ALA A 435 69.62 12.19 -23.57
N ARG A 436 69.29 10.93 -23.26
CA ARG A 436 70.27 9.85 -23.10
C ARG A 436 70.97 9.51 -24.42
N GLU A 437 70.21 9.42 -25.51
CA GLU A 437 70.76 9.19 -26.85
C GLU A 437 71.67 10.33 -27.30
N GLU A 438 71.26 11.59 -27.11
CA GLU A 438 72.08 12.78 -27.40
C GLU A 438 73.36 12.81 -26.53
N ALA A 439 73.29 12.42 -25.26
CA ALA A 439 74.46 12.32 -24.39
C ALA A 439 75.43 11.21 -24.83
N GLU A 440 74.92 10.05 -25.26
CA GLU A 440 75.74 8.98 -25.83
C GLU A 440 76.40 9.40 -27.15
N GLU A 441 75.67 10.10 -28.02
CA GLU A 441 76.22 10.63 -29.28
C GLU A 441 77.28 11.71 -29.05
N VAL A 442 77.10 12.59 -28.06
CA VAL A 442 78.13 13.56 -27.67
C VAL A 442 79.37 12.87 -27.10
N ALA A 443 79.19 11.83 -26.28
CA ALA A 443 80.30 11.03 -25.74
C ALA A 443 81.06 10.30 -26.85
N LYS A 444 80.36 9.70 -27.83
CA LYS A 444 80.97 9.08 -29.01
C LYS A 444 81.73 10.10 -29.85
N ARG A 445 81.16 11.28 -30.14
CA ARG A 445 81.88 12.34 -30.87
C ARG A 445 83.11 12.84 -30.13
N ALA A 446 83.07 12.91 -28.80
CA ALA A 446 84.22 13.28 -27.99
C ALA A 446 85.35 12.23 -28.05
N GLU A 447 85.01 10.94 -28.00
CA GLU A 447 85.96 9.85 -28.19
C GLU A 447 86.52 9.80 -29.63
N GLU A 448 85.67 10.01 -30.65
CA GLU A 448 86.11 10.09 -32.05
C GLU A 448 87.04 11.29 -32.28
N ALA A 449 86.75 12.46 -31.71
CA ALA A 449 87.63 13.63 -31.78
C ALA A 449 88.97 13.38 -31.08
N ARG A 450 88.96 12.68 -29.94
CA ARG A 450 90.19 12.28 -29.24
C ARG A 450 91.03 11.32 -30.09
N LEU A 451 90.41 10.34 -30.74
CA LEU A 451 91.09 9.42 -31.66
C LEU A 451 91.64 10.15 -32.89
N GLN A 452 90.88 11.08 -33.48
CA GLN A 452 91.35 11.89 -34.61
C GLN A 452 92.55 12.74 -34.24
N ASN A 453 92.57 13.37 -33.05
CA ASN A 453 93.73 14.12 -32.57
C ASN A 453 94.96 13.22 -32.41
N LEU A 454 94.79 12.01 -31.85
CA LEU A 454 95.88 11.04 -31.73
C LEU A 454 96.42 10.60 -33.11
N VAL A 455 95.53 10.40 -34.09
CA VAL A 455 95.90 10.08 -35.47
C VAL A 455 96.65 11.23 -36.14
N GLU A 456 96.20 12.48 -35.97
CA GLU A 456 96.89 13.66 -36.52
C GLU A 456 98.25 13.90 -35.84
N GLU A 457 98.40 13.60 -34.55
CA GLU A 457 99.70 13.63 -33.85
C GLU A 457 100.67 12.58 -34.39
N GLU A 458 100.23 11.33 -34.56
CA GLU A 458 101.04 10.27 -35.18
C GLU A 458 101.34 10.58 -36.65
N ARG A 459 100.39 11.15 -37.39
CA ARG A 459 100.58 11.60 -38.76
C ARG A 459 101.65 12.69 -38.85
N LYS A 460 101.66 13.67 -37.94
CA LYS A 460 102.72 14.69 -37.88
C LYS A 460 104.08 14.10 -37.53
N LYS A 461 104.16 13.07 -36.68
CA LYS A 461 105.42 12.33 -36.45
C LYS A 461 105.92 11.66 -37.72
N LEU A 462 105.05 10.96 -38.45
CA LEU A 462 105.39 10.33 -39.73
C LEU A 462 105.82 11.36 -40.79
N LEU A 463 105.15 12.52 -40.87
CA LEU A 463 105.55 13.62 -41.76
C LEU A 463 106.91 14.21 -41.37
N ARG A 464 107.21 14.30 -40.08
CA ARG A 464 108.53 14.76 -39.58
C ARG A 464 109.65 13.79 -39.96
N GLU A 465 109.41 12.48 -39.86
CA GLU A 465 110.37 11.46 -40.32
C GLU A 465 110.52 11.48 -41.85
N ALA A 466 109.41 11.62 -42.57
CA ALA A 466 109.39 11.69 -44.03
C ALA A 466 110.02 12.98 -44.59
N ALA A 467 110.12 14.06 -43.79
CA ALA A 467 110.76 15.31 -44.20
C ALA A 467 112.23 15.14 -44.59
N VAL A 468 112.94 14.14 -44.03
CA VAL A 468 114.33 13.79 -44.42
C VAL A 468 114.41 13.37 -45.89
N LEU A 469 113.34 12.76 -46.41
CA LEU A 469 113.25 12.18 -47.75
C LEU A 469 112.48 13.08 -48.73
N LYS A 470 112.46 14.40 -48.48
CA LYS A 470 111.65 15.38 -49.23
C LYS A 470 111.71 15.21 -50.75
N ASP A 471 112.90 14.94 -51.29
CA ASP A 471 113.14 14.85 -52.73
C ASP A 471 112.61 13.55 -53.37
N TYR A 472 112.22 12.56 -52.55
CA TYR A 472 111.76 11.23 -52.97
C TYR A 472 110.32 10.91 -52.51
N LEU A 473 109.55 11.91 -52.07
CA LEU A 473 108.17 11.69 -51.62
C LEU A 473 107.22 11.40 -52.80
N PRO A 474 106.34 10.37 -52.71
CA PRO A 474 105.34 10.09 -53.72
C PRO A 474 104.24 11.16 -53.76
N ARG A 475 103.53 11.26 -54.89
CA ARG A 475 102.43 12.22 -55.06
C ARG A 475 101.27 11.87 -54.11
N GLY A 476 100.87 12.82 -53.25
CA GLY A 476 99.71 12.70 -52.36
C GLY A 476 100.00 12.57 -50.85
N VAL A 477 101.25 12.76 -50.41
CA VAL A 477 101.61 12.68 -48.98
C VAL A 477 101.10 13.89 -48.17
N MET A 478 101.01 15.06 -48.79
CA MET A 478 100.46 16.27 -48.17
C MET A 478 98.94 16.32 -48.40
N ARG A 479 98.17 16.49 -47.32
CA ARG A 479 96.71 16.57 -47.37
C ARG A 479 96.25 18.00 -47.65
N ASP A 480 96.86 18.97 -46.99
CA ASP A 480 96.53 20.39 -47.09
C ASP A 480 97.78 21.29 -47.07
N GLN A 481 97.57 22.60 -47.22
CA GLN A 481 98.65 23.59 -47.16
C GLN A 481 99.33 23.62 -45.77
N GLY A 482 98.60 23.26 -44.71
CA GLY A 482 99.14 23.16 -43.36
C GLY A 482 100.24 22.11 -43.22
N ASP A 483 100.11 20.97 -43.91
CA ASP A 483 101.17 19.95 -43.94
C ASP A 483 102.44 20.43 -44.68
N VAL A 484 102.26 21.24 -45.73
CA VAL A 484 103.37 21.83 -46.50
C VAL A 484 104.17 22.78 -45.60
N ASP A 485 103.46 23.61 -44.84
CA ASP A 485 104.06 24.56 -43.90
C ASP A 485 104.75 23.81 -42.73
N PHE A 486 104.14 22.73 -42.22
CA PHE A 486 104.74 21.90 -41.17
C PHE A 486 106.04 21.22 -41.63
N ILE A 487 106.08 20.65 -42.84
CA ILE A 487 107.32 20.07 -43.37
C ILE A 487 108.37 21.14 -43.67
N ALA A 488 107.97 22.33 -44.12
CA ALA A 488 108.90 23.45 -44.27
C ALA A 488 109.54 23.85 -42.93
N GLN A 489 108.74 23.94 -41.86
CA GLN A 489 109.23 24.21 -40.50
C GLN A 489 110.16 23.11 -40.00
N VAL A 490 109.80 21.83 -40.16
CA VAL A 490 110.66 20.70 -39.77
C VAL A 490 111.98 20.71 -40.55
N LEU A 491 111.97 21.05 -41.83
CA LEU A 491 113.19 21.18 -42.64
C LEU A 491 114.06 22.34 -42.17
N GLU A 492 113.47 23.43 -41.73
CA GLU A 492 114.18 24.59 -41.16
C GLU A 492 114.77 24.25 -39.78
N GLU A 493 114.03 23.55 -38.92
CA GLU A 493 114.54 22.95 -37.67
C GLU A 493 115.70 21.99 -37.93
N MET A 494 115.59 21.14 -38.95
CA MET A 494 116.65 20.23 -39.37
C MET A 494 117.88 20.98 -39.89
N ARG A 495 117.71 22.05 -40.67
CA ARG A 495 118.81 22.93 -41.11
C ARG A 495 119.49 23.60 -39.93
N LEU A 496 118.72 24.11 -38.96
CA LEU A 496 119.23 24.67 -37.72
C LEU A 496 119.98 23.64 -36.88
N ASN A 497 119.46 22.40 -36.78
CA ASN A 497 120.13 21.29 -36.09
C ASN A 497 121.42 20.88 -36.81
N ARG A 498 121.43 20.87 -38.14
CA ARG A 498 122.63 20.59 -38.95
C ARG A 498 123.67 21.70 -38.82
N ALA A 499 123.25 22.97 -38.77
CA ALA A 499 124.12 24.11 -38.49
C ALA A 499 124.69 24.06 -37.05
N LYS A 500 123.88 23.66 -36.07
CA LYS A 500 124.33 23.41 -34.68
C LYS A 500 125.28 22.21 -34.55
N GLN A 501 125.12 21.17 -35.38
CA GLN A 501 126.05 20.04 -35.44
C GLN A 501 127.35 20.38 -36.19
N GLN A 502 127.30 21.27 -37.19
CA GLN A 502 128.49 21.77 -37.90
C GLN A 502 129.24 22.88 -37.14
N GLY A 503 128.63 23.47 -36.10
CA GLY A 503 129.27 24.32 -35.09
C GLY A 503 129.72 23.58 -33.82
N ARG A 504 129.60 22.25 -33.79
CA ARG A 504 130.17 21.34 -32.78
C ARG A 504 131.10 20.34 -33.49
N ALA A 505 132.22 20.86 -33.98
CA ALA A 505 133.46 20.13 -34.23
C ALA A 505 134.58 20.90 -33.53
#